data_AF-A0A645EG35-F1
#
_entry.id   AF-A0A645EG35-F1
#
_cell.length_a   1.000
_cell.length_b   1.000
_cell.length_c   1.000
_cell.angle_alpha   90.00
_cell.angle_beta   90.00
_cell.angle_gamma   90.00
#
_symmetry.space_group_name_H-M   'P 1'
#
loop_
_entity.id
_entity.type
_entity.pdbx_description
1 polymer ?
#
loop_
_entity_poly.entity_id
_entity_poly.type
_entity_poly.pdbx_seq_one_letter_code
_entity_poly.pdbx_strand_id
1 'polypeptide(L)'
;MSTSGQENIFWKVLKQKFKLTKNTKLIVTESHANAYEIIKNSGCEKVYSFDAHSDLGYGGLRSLYFEVNCANWLGKLLDDNIIKEANIVYSKYTGERPEYFKEINDKFNVNYLRLEDIKESDVFDIIHICRSGAWSAPWLDKKFYEFLNKSKLNYEIKGLQDRTWNPNSINLAMEIDCLIYG
;
A
#
# COMPACT_ATOMS: atom_id res chain seq x y z
N MET A 1 17.89 5.08 12.87
CA MET A 1 17.60 4.43 11.56
C MET A 1 17.23 5.48 10.53
N SER A 2 17.72 5.33 9.29
CA SER A 2 17.41 6.22 8.17
C SER A 2 16.77 5.43 7.03
N THR A 3 16.08 6.14 6.14
CA THR A 3 15.58 5.60 4.87
C THR A 3 16.73 5.27 3.90
N SER A 4 16.45 4.49 2.86
CA SER A 4 17.42 4.07 1.85
C SER A 4 17.80 5.17 0.85
N GLY A 5 17.08 6.30 0.83
CA GLY A 5 17.26 7.39 -0.12
C GLY A 5 16.42 7.24 -1.39
N GLN A 6 15.83 6.06 -1.65
CA GLN A 6 15.00 5.79 -2.83
C GLN A 6 13.72 6.65 -2.84
N GLU A 7 13.22 7.05 -1.68
CA GLU A 7 12.08 7.97 -1.53
C GLU A 7 12.31 9.32 -2.22
N ASN A 8 13.58 9.72 -2.42
CA ASN A 8 13.91 11.00 -3.06
C ASN A 8 13.70 10.98 -4.58
N ILE A 9 13.75 9.81 -5.20
CA ILE A 9 13.57 9.65 -6.64
C ILE A 9 12.22 9.03 -7.01
N PHE A 10 11.50 8.45 -6.04
CA PHE A 10 10.23 7.75 -6.26
C PHE A 10 9.24 8.55 -7.11
N TRP A 11 8.89 9.78 -6.71
CA TRP A 11 7.92 10.59 -7.45
C TRP A 11 8.38 10.94 -8.87
N LYS A 12 9.69 11.08 -9.08
CA LYS A 12 10.26 11.31 -10.42
C LYS A 12 10.06 10.08 -11.29
N VAL A 13 10.41 8.90 -10.78
CA VAL A 13 10.24 7.62 -11.48
C VAL A 13 8.76 7.34 -11.76
N LEU A 14 7.91 7.54 -10.76
CA LEU A 14 6.46 7.34 -10.90
C LEU A 14 5.88 8.22 -12.01
N LYS A 15 6.25 9.51 -12.05
CA LYS A 15 5.79 10.46 -13.10
C LYS A 15 6.36 10.18 -14.49
N GLN A 16 7.45 9.42 -14.60
CA GLN A 16 7.97 8.96 -15.88
C GLN A 16 7.16 7.78 -16.43
N LYS A 17 6.65 6.92 -15.53
CA LYS A 17 5.89 5.72 -15.89
C LYS A 17 4.39 5.96 -16.01
N PHE A 18 3.86 6.90 -15.23
CA PHE A 18 2.42 7.14 -15.11
C PHE A 18 2.07 8.61 -15.31
N LYS A 19 0.93 8.84 -15.96
CA LYS A 19 0.38 10.18 -16.14
C LYS A 19 -0.38 10.58 -14.88
N LEU A 20 0.22 11.48 -14.11
CA LEU A 20 -0.45 12.14 -12.98
C LEU A 20 -1.07 13.45 -13.47
N THR A 21 -2.37 13.62 -13.23
CA THR A 21 -3.09 14.84 -13.61
C THR A 21 -3.35 15.71 -12.38
N LYS A 22 -3.82 16.95 -12.59
CA LYS A 22 -4.26 17.80 -11.48
C LYS A 22 -5.46 17.23 -10.72
N ASN A 23 -6.19 16.30 -11.33
CA ASN A 23 -7.34 15.63 -10.73
C ASN A 23 -6.96 14.35 -9.99
N THR A 24 -5.70 13.90 -10.07
CA THR A 24 -5.21 12.73 -9.34
C THR A 24 -5.32 12.99 -7.84
N LYS A 25 -6.12 12.18 -7.15
CA LYS A 25 -6.32 12.27 -5.70
C LYS A 25 -5.21 11.51 -4.99
N LEU A 26 -4.53 12.15 -4.04
CA LEU A 26 -3.60 11.48 -3.14
C LEU A 26 -4.28 11.25 -1.78
N ILE A 27 -4.45 10.01 -1.35
CA ILE A 27 -5.13 9.65 -0.10
C ILE A 27 -4.14 8.89 0.78
N VAL A 28 -4.05 9.28 2.05
CA VAL A 28 -3.16 8.66 3.03
C VAL A 28 -3.98 8.06 4.16
N THR A 29 -3.71 6.79 4.53
CA THR A 29 -4.38 6.09 5.63
C THR A 29 -3.40 5.26 6.48
N GLU A 30 -3.88 4.69 7.58
CA GLU A 30 -3.11 3.79 8.48
C GLU A 30 -3.04 2.33 8.00
N SER A 31 -3.88 1.93 7.05
CA SER A 31 -4.00 0.53 6.62
C SER A 31 -4.25 0.39 5.13
N HIS A 32 -3.62 -0.62 4.51
CA HIS A 32 -3.94 -1.04 3.15
C HIS A 32 -5.37 -1.56 3.00
N ALA A 33 -6.00 -2.06 4.07
CA ALA A 33 -7.42 -2.45 4.02
C ALA A 33 -8.33 -1.28 3.62
N ASN A 34 -7.94 -0.03 3.91
CA ASN A 34 -8.71 1.15 3.48
C ASN A 34 -8.70 1.35 1.97
N ALA A 35 -7.72 0.79 1.24
CA ALA A 35 -7.66 0.87 -0.22
C ALA A 35 -8.90 0.21 -0.84
N TYR A 36 -9.40 -0.89 -0.26
CA TYR A 36 -10.60 -1.58 -0.71
C TYR A 36 -11.80 -0.62 -0.79
N GLU A 37 -12.10 0.11 0.28
CA GLU A 37 -13.24 1.05 0.32
C GLU A 37 -13.03 2.28 -0.58
N ILE A 38 -11.78 2.72 -0.74
CA ILE A 38 -11.43 3.81 -1.67
C ILE A 38 -11.73 3.40 -3.11
N ILE A 39 -11.33 2.20 -3.51
CA ILE A 39 -11.45 1.71 -4.89
C ILE A 39 -12.88 1.28 -5.21
N LYS A 40 -13.59 0.65 -4.27
CA LYS A 40 -14.99 0.25 -4.40
C LYS A 40 -15.90 1.38 -4.88
N ASN A 41 -15.60 2.61 -4.48
CA ASN A 41 -16.39 3.80 -4.81
C ASN A 41 -15.79 4.65 -5.93
N SER A 42 -14.69 4.22 -6.58
CA SER A 42 -14.00 5.02 -7.60
C SER A 42 -14.31 4.64 -9.04
N GLY A 43 -14.81 3.42 -9.29
CA GLY A 43 -14.96 2.87 -10.64
C GLY A 43 -13.62 2.49 -11.31
N CYS A 44 -12.52 2.45 -10.56
CA CYS A 44 -11.23 2.00 -11.08
C CYS A 44 -11.25 0.48 -11.29
N GLU A 45 -10.96 0.02 -12.50
CA GLU A 45 -10.94 -1.41 -12.83
C GLU A 45 -9.54 -2.05 -12.73
N LYS A 46 -8.49 -1.24 -12.55
CA LYS A 46 -7.10 -1.68 -12.55
C LYS A 46 -6.36 -1.10 -11.35
N VAL A 47 -5.64 -1.95 -10.63
CA VAL A 47 -4.84 -1.55 -9.46
C VAL A 47 -3.37 -1.86 -9.71
N TYR A 48 -2.51 -0.93 -9.30
CA TYR A 48 -1.07 -1.12 -9.18
C TYR A 48 -0.68 -1.05 -7.70
N SER A 49 -0.27 -2.17 -7.12
CA SER A 49 0.19 -2.27 -5.74
C SER A 49 1.72 -2.27 -5.70
N PHE A 50 2.31 -1.29 -5.02
CA PHE A 50 3.75 -1.20 -4.78
C PHE A 50 4.02 -1.58 -3.33
N ASP A 51 4.23 -2.87 -3.08
CA ASP A 51 4.42 -3.40 -1.73
C ASP A 51 5.40 -4.59 -1.76
N ALA A 52 6.00 -4.88 -0.61
CA ALA A 52 6.72 -6.11 -0.40
C ALA A 52 5.80 -7.34 -0.38
N HIS A 53 4.52 -7.15 -0.04
CA HIS A 53 3.50 -8.19 0.05
C HIS A 53 2.46 -8.08 -1.06
N SER A 54 1.90 -9.21 -1.45
CA SER A 54 0.89 -9.27 -2.53
C SER A 54 -0.50 -8.86 -2.06
N ASP A 55 -0.77 -9.07 -0.76
CA ASP A 55 -2.07 -8.85 -0.11
C ASP A 55 -3.27 -9.50 -0.85
N LEU A 56 -3.00 -10.61 -1.54
CA LEU A 56 -4.00 -11.40 -2.25
C LEU A 56 -4.79 -12.31 -1.29
N GLY A 57 -4.30 -12.52 -0.08
CA GLY A 57 -4.87 -13.41 0.91
C GLY A 57 -4.04 -14.68 1.10
N TYR A 58 -3.54 -14.86 2.33
CA TYR A 58 -2.74 -16.01 2.70
C TYR A 58 -3.65 -17.21 2.98
N GLY A 59 -3.38 -18.35 2.33
CA GLY A 59 -4.22 -19.55 2.44
C GLY A 59 -5.11 -19.83 1.22
N GLY A 60 -4.86 -19.17 0.09
CA GLY A 60 -5.54 -19.43 -1.18
C GLY A 60 -6.94 -18.85 -1.23
N LEU A 61 -7.83 -19.40 -2.06
CA LEU A 61 -9.17 -18.80 -2.28
C LEU A 61 -10.01 -18.67 -1.01
N ARG A 62 -9.78 -19.55 -0.02
CA ARG A 62 -10.50 -19.52 1.26
C ARG A 62 -10.25 -18.24 2.05
N SER A 63 -9.09 -17.59 1.88
CA SER A 63 -8.80 -16.34 2.59
C SER A 63 -9.70 -15.19 2.14
N LEU A 64 -10.35 -15.32 0.98
CA LEU A 64 -11.26 -14.32 0.42
C LEU A 64 -12.67 -14.43 1.01
N TYR A 65 -13.00 -15.49 1.75
CA TYR A 65 -14.26 -15.59 2.49
C TYR A 65 -14.28 -14.77 3.78
N PHE A 66 -13.11 -14.42 4.32
CA PHE A 66 -13.01 -13.57 5.51
C PHE A 66 -13.32 -12.12 5.20
N GLU A 67 -13.48 -11.31 6.25
CA GLU A 67 -13.60 -9.86 6.12
C GLU A 67 -12.34 -9.24 5.51
N VAL A 68 -12.51 -8.06 4.91
CA VAL A 68 -11.41 -7.30 4.29
C VAL A 68 -10.42 -6.88 5.38
N ASN A 69 -9.14 -7.16 5.15
CA ASN A 69 -8.04 -6.81 6.04
C ASN A 69 -6.75 -6.58 5.22
N CYS A 70 -5.66 -6.20 5.89
CA CYS A 70 -4.39 -5.91 5.21
C CYS A 70 -3.87 -7.08 4.38
N ALA A 71 -4.13 -8.32 4.78
CA ALA A 71 -3.58 -9.49 4.10
C ALA A 71 -4.35 -9.88 2.83
N ASN A 72 -5.60 -9.44 2.65
CA ASN A 72 -6.46 -9.93 1.56
C ASN A 72 -7.17 -8.82 0.77
N TRP A 73 -6.93 -7.54 1.05
CA TRP A 73 -7.69 -6.44 0.44
C TRP A 73 -7.64 -6.45 -1.09
N LEU A 74 -6.49 -6.79 -1.68
CA LEU A 74 -6.34 -6.81 -3.14
C LEU A 74 -7.03 -8.02 -3.76
N GLY A 75 -6.90 -9.18 -3.11
CA GLY A 75 -7.62 -10.39 -3.51
C GLY A 75 -9.14 -10.22 -3.40
N LYS A 76 -9.60 -9.50 -2.37
CA LYS A 76 -11.02 -9.16 -2.18
C LYS A 76 -11.57 -8.27 -3.26
N LEU A 77 -10.82 -7.27 -3.72
CA LEU A 77 -11.22 -6.44 -4.86
C LEU A 77 -11.48 -7.27 -6.13
N LEU A 78 -10.68 -8.33 -6.33
CA LEU A 78 -10.85 -9.25 -7.46
C LEU A 78 -12.06 -10.19 -7.26
N ASP A 79 -12.21 -10.80 -6.08
CA ASP A 79 -13.30 -11.74 -5.79
C ASP A 79 -14.67 -11.07 -5.80
N ASP A 80 -14.75 -9.83 -5.29
CA ASP A 80 -15.96 -9.01 -5.33
C ASP A 80 -16.20 -8.36 -6.71
N ASN A 81 -15.35 -8.64 -7.70
CA ASN A 81 -15.43 -8.14 -9.07
C ASN A 81 -15.47 -6.61 -9.17
N ILE A 82 -14.78 -5.93 -8.24
CA ILE A 82 -14.63 -4.46 -8.21
C ILE A 82 -13.54 -4.04 -9.21
N ILE A 83 -12.47 -4.82 -9.28
CA ILE A 83 -11.37 -4.62 -10.23
C ILE A 83 -11.25 -5.84 -11.13
N LYS A 84 -10.80 -5.63 -12.36
CA LYS A 84 -10.55 -6.68 -13.36
C LYS A 84 -9.10 -7.12 -13.40
N GLU A 85 -8.19 -6.30 -12.88
CA GLU A 85 -6.76 -6.53 -13.01
C GLU A 85 -6.00 -5.99 -11.79
N ALA A 86 -5.17 -6.85 -11.19
CA ALA A 86 -4.23 -6.50 -10.14
C ALA A 86 -2.79 -6.60 -10.66
N ASN A 87 -2.03 -5.51 -10.53
CA ASN A 87 -0.63 -5.45 -10.90
C ASN A 87 0.21 -5.22 -9.65
N ILE A 88 1.02 -6.20 -9.29
CA ILE A 88 1.84 -6.16 -8.09
C ILE A 88 3.28 -5.86 -8.51
N VAL A 89 3.87 -4.81 -7.94
CA VAL A 89 5.24 -4.39 -8.19
C VAL A 89 6.05 -4.62 -6.92
N TYR A 90 6.73 -5.76 -6.88
CA TYR A 90 7.52 -6.15 -5.72
C TYR A 90 8.74 -5.28 -5.51
N SER A 91 9.08 -5.08 -4.23
CA SER A 91 10.34 -4.49 -3.85
C SER A 91 11.47 -5.52 -3.96
N LYS A 92 12.73 -5.07 -4.03
CA LYS A 92 13.90 -5.95 -3.92
C LYS A 92 14.02 -6.69 -2.57
N TYR A 93 13.22 -6.31 -1.59
CA TYR A 93 13.17 -6.92 -0.26
C TYR A 93 12.00 -7.90 -0.11
N THR A 94 11.20 -8.11 -1.16
CA THR A 94 10.10 -9.07 -1.15
C THR A 94 10.62 -10.49 -0.96
N GLY A 95 10.07 -11.20 0.02
CA GLY A 95 10.30 -12.63 0.23
C GLY A 95 9.23 -13.54 -0.40
N GLU A 96 8.11 -12.96 -0.84
CA GLU A 96 7.03 -13.68 -1.50
C GLU A 96 7.37 -14.07 -2.93
N ARG A 97 6.70 -15.10 -3.42
CA ARG A 97 6.80 -15.52 -4.82
C ARG A 97 5.41 -15.72 -5.40
N PRO A 98 5.21 -15.44 -6.70
CA PRO A 98 3.91 -15.64 -7.36
C PRO A 98 3.32 -17.04 -7.16
N GLU A 99 4.16 -18.08 -7.08
CA GLU A 99 3.72 -19.46 -6.93
C GLU A 99 2.98 -19.71 -5.60
N TYR A 100 3.24 -18.90 -4.56
CA TYR A 100 2.55 -19.00 -3.27
C TYR A 100 1.06 -18.66 -3.40
N PHE A 101 0.67 -17.94 -4.44
CA PHE A 101 -0.70 -17.50 -4.70
C PHE A 101 -1.31 -18.19 -5.93
N LYS A 102 -0.80 -19.37 -6.31
CA LYS A 102 -1.23 -20.08 -7.52
C LYS A 102 -2.75 -20.20 -7.66
N GLU A 103 -3.46 -20.57 -6.59
CA GLU A 103 -4.93 -20.71 -6.63
C GLU A 103 -5.65 -19.41 -7.01
N ILE A 104 -5.12 -18.27 -6.56
CA ILE A 104 -5.67 -16.93 -6.86
C ILE A 104 -5.29 -16.55 -8.29
N ASN A 105 -4.04 -16.78 -8.68
CA ASN A 105 -3.53 -16.48 -10.02
C ASN A 105 -4.21 -17.30 -11.13
N ASP A 106 -4.64 -18.52 -10.82
CA ASP A 106 -5.38 -19.37 -11.75
C ASP A 106 -6.82 -18.86 -11.96
N LYS A 107 -7.41 -18.17 -10.98
CA LYS A 107 -8.79 -17.67 -11.01
C LYS A 107 -8.90 -16.22 -11.49
N PHE A 108 -7.93 -15.38 -11.17
CA PHE A 108 -7.99 -13.93 -11.38
C PHE A 108 -6.82 -13.43 -12.22
N ASN A 109 -7.01 -12.28 -12.86
CA ASN A 109 -5.97 -11.62 -13.64
C ASN A 109 -5.00 -10.85 -12.71
N VAL A 110 -3.98 -11.56 -12.26
CA VAL A 110 -2.92 -11.04 -11.39
C VAL A 110 -1.60 -11.03 -12.14
N ASN A 111 -0.99 -9.84 -12.23
CA ASN A 111 0.31 -9.64 -12.85
C ASN A 111 1.36 -9.29 -11.80
N TYR A 112 2.54 -9.88 -11.91
CA TYR A 112 3.70 -9.56 -11.09
C TYR A 112 4.73 -8.86 -11.95
N LEU A 113 4.86 -7.54 -11.77
CA LEU A 113 5.62 -6.66 -12.65
C LEU A 113 6.88 -6.14 -11.96
N ARG A 114 7.90 -5.84 -12.77
CA ARG A 114 8.97 -4.93 -12.35
C ARG A 114 8.65 -3.53 -12.86
N LEU A 115 9.31 -2.52 -12.27
CA LEU A 115 9.14 -1.13 -12.68
C LEU A 115 9.41 -0.91 -14.18
N GLU A 116 10.36 -1.64 -14.75
CA GLU A 116 10.68 -1.60 -16.18
C GLU A 116 9.56 -2.17 -17.08
N ASP A 117 8.76 -3.11 -16.58
CA ASP A 117 7.71 -3.79 -17.36
C ASP A 117 6.44 -2.93 -17.50
N ILE A 118 6.35 -1.85 -16.72
CA ILE A 118 5.24 -0.89 -16.75
C ILE A 118 5.37 0.00 -18.00
N LYS A 119 4.36 -0.09 -18.89
CA LYS A 119 4.26 0.70 -20.12
C LYS A 119 3.89 2.15 -19.80
N GLU A 120 4.51 3.08 -20.53
CA GLU A 120 4.23 4.50 -20.45
C GLU A 120 2.88 4.82 -21.12
N SER A 121 1.80 4.82 -20.33
CA SER A 121 0.48 5.27 -20.81
C SER A 121 -0.59 5.37 -19.73
N ASP A 122 -0.44 4.64 -18.63
CA ASP A 122 -1.52 4.50 -17.67
C ASP A 122 -1.72 5.79 -16.86
N VAL A 123 -2.99 6.17 -16.69
CA VAL A 123 -3.41 7.34 -15.90
C VAL A 123 -3.75 6.86 -14.50
N PHE A 124 -3.21 7.52 -13.48
CA PHE A 124 -3.61 7.28 -12.10
C PHE A 124 -4.61 8.34 -11.66
N ASP A 125 -5.86 7.90 -11.48
CA ASP A 125 -6.92 8.75 -10.92
C ASP A 125 -6.78 8.89 -9.40
N ILE A 126 -6.31 7.84 -8.74
CA ILE A 126 -6.14 7.78 -7.29
C ILE A 126 -4.77 7.18 -6.97
N ILE A 127 -4.05 7.82 -6.05
CA ILE A 127 -2.87 7.28 -5.40
C ILE A 127 -3.23 7.11 -3.94
N HIS A 128 -3.12 5.88 -3.44
CA HIS A 128 -3.25 5.57 -2.02
C HIS A 128 -1.88 5.29 -1.43
N ILE A 129 -1.61 5.85 -0.25
CA ILE A 129 -0.38 5.60 0.51
C ILE A 129 -0.76 5.17 1.92
N CYS A 130 -0.35 3.98 2.30
CA CYS A 130 -0.48 3.50 3.67
C CYS A 130 0.76 3.90 4.49
N ARG A 131 0.56 4.68 5.56
CA ARG A 131 1.55 4.83 6.64
C ARG A 131 1.04 4.04 7.83
N SER A 132 1.43 2.77 7.91
CA SER A 132 0.97 1.91 9.00
C SER A 132 1.79 2.14 10.26
N GLY A 133 1.10 2.45 11.36
CA GLY A 133 1.70 2.64 12.68
C GLY A 133 2.58 1.46 13.13
N ALA A 134 2.18 0.23 12.79
CA ALA A 134 2.88 -1.00 13.15
C ALA A 134 4.20 -1.21 12.38
N TRP A 135 4.31 -0.66 11.17
CA TRP A 135 5.45 -0.91 10.26
C TRP A 135 6.32 0.32 10.00
N SER A 136 5.80 1.51 10.31
CA SER A 136 6.48 2.78 10.04
C SER A 136 6.95 3.41 11.34
N ALA A 137 8.26 3.54 11.53
CA ALA A 137 8.79 4.16 12.74
C ALA A 137 8.38 5.64 12.88
N PRO A 138 7.90 6.10 14.05
CA PRO A 138 7.36 7.45 14.24
C PRO A 138 8.40 8.56 14.04
N TRP A 139 9.69 8.30 14.29
CA TRP A 139 10.76 9.28 14.03
C TRP A 139 10.98 9.56 12.53
N LEU A 140 10.34 8.83 11.62
CA LEU A 140 10.37 9.08 10.17
C LEU A 140 9.20 9.93 9.68
N ASP A 141 8.23 10.28 10.53
CA ASP A 141 7.00 10.97 10.11
C ASP A 141 7.29 12.31 9.43
N LYS A 142 8.29 13.08 9.92
CA LYS A 142 8.74 14.30 9.25
C LYS A 142 9.18 14.05 7.80
N LYS A 143 10.01 13.02 7.58
CA LYS A 143 10.47 12.65 6.25
C LYS A 143 9.33 12.12 5.37
N PHE A 144 8.35 11.46 5.97
CA PHE A 144 7.15 11.01 5.28
C PHE A 144 6.32 12.19 4.75
N TYR A 145 6.08 13.22 5.56
CA TYR A 145 5.38 14.43 5.09
C TYR A 145 6.20 15.21 4.05
N GLU A 146 7.52 15.28 4.18
CA GLU A 146 8.40 15.83 3.14
C GLU A 146 8.27 15.04 1.82
N PHE A 147 8.19 13.71 1.90
CA PHE A 147 7.95 12.84 0.76
C PHE A 147 6.57 13.11 0.12
N LEU A 148 5.49 13.25 0.90
CA LEU A 148 4.17 13.61 0.37
C LEU A 148 4.20 14.97 -0.34
N ASN A 149 4.85 15.97 0.25
CA ASN A 149 4.94 17.31 -0.32
C ASN A 149 5.73 17.35 -1.64
N LYS A 150 6.73 16.47 -1.82
CA LYS A 150 7.47 16.32 -3.09
C LYS A 150 6.59 15.86 -4.26
N SER A 151 5.44 15.23 -3.99
CA SER A 151 4.48 14.85 -5.02
C SER A 151 3.93 16.06 -5.78
N LYS A 152 3.82 17.23 -5.11
CA LYS A 152 3.09 18.43 -5.57
C LYS A 152 1.60 18.18 -5.85
N LEU A 153 1.03 17.11 -5.29
CA LEU A 153 -0.40 16.82 -5.31
C LEU A 153 -1.02 17.29 -4.00
N ASN A 154 -2.28 17.71 -4.05
CA ASN A 154 -3.08 17.87 -2.83
C ASN A 154 -3.39 16.48 -2.29
N TYR A 155 -3.21 16.29 -0.98
CA TYR A 155 -3.48 15.01 -0.33
C TYR A 155 -4.47 15.13 0.82
N GLU A 156 -5.25 14.08 1.02
CA GLU A 156 -6.18 13.91 2.11
C GLU A 156 -5.64 12.86 3.08
N ILE A 157 -5.58 13.18 4.37
CA ILE A 157 -5.23 12.26 5.44
C ILE A 157 -6.52 11.76 6.08
N LYS A 158 -6.73 10.44 6.11
CA LYS A 158 -7.88 9.81 6.75
C LYS A 158 -7.43 8.87 7.87
N GLY A 159 -7.80 9.20 9.10
CA GLY A 159 -7.63 8.32 10.26
C GLY A 159 -6.18 8.07 10.68
N LEU A 160 -5.22 8.88 10.24
CA LEU A 160 -3.86 8.80 10.76
C LEU A 160 -3.79 9.38 12.16
N GLN A 161 -3.15 8.63 13.05
CA GLN A 161 -2.82 9.13 14.37
C GLN A 161 -1.55 9.98 14.29
N ASP A 162 -1.56 11.09 15.02
CA ASP A 162 -0.34 11.83 15.30
C ASP A 162 0.49 11.07 16.33
N ARG A 163 1.76 10.87 16.00
CA ARG A 163 2.67 10.08 16.83
C ARG A 163 3.83 10.97 17.24
N THR A 164 4.11 10.98 18.54
CA THR A 164 5.31 11.62 19.07
C THR A 164 6.24 10.53 19.56
N TRP A 165 7.44 10.45 18.98
CA TRP A 165 8.47 9.55 19.48
C TRP A 165 9.02 10.11 20.80
N ASN A 166 8.60 9.53 21.93
CA ASN A 166 9.08 9.89 23.26
C ASN A 166 9.38 8.62 24.08
N PRO A 167 10.55 7.98 23.90
CA PRO A 167 10.88 6.76 24.64
C PRO A 167 11.00 7.00 26.15
N ASN A 168 11.22 8.23 26.59
CA ASN A 168 11.32 8.58 28.01
C ASN A 168 9.97 8.64 28.74
N SER A 169 8.85 8.59 28.00
CA SER A 169 7.50 8.54 28.61
C SER A 169 6.91 7.14 28.66
N ILE A 170 7.68 6.11 28.32
CA ILE A 170 7.23 4.71 28.44
C ILE A 170 7.07 4.39 29.93
N ASN A 171 5.88 3.89 30.29
CA ASN A 171 5.59 3.38 31.62
C ASN A 171 5.40 1.86 31.57
N LEU A 172 5.36 1.21 32.73
CA LEU A 172 5.24 -0.24 32.83
C LEU A 172 4.01 -0.81 32.08
N ALA A 173 2.88 -0.09 32.07
CA ALA A 173 1.70 -0.54 31.33
C ALA A 173 1.95 -0.54 29.81
N MET A 174 2.60 0.49 29.29
CA MET A 174 2.99 0.58 27.87
C MET A 174 4.02 -0.50 27.49
N GLU A 175 4.94 -0.85 28.39
CA GLU A 175 5.87 -1.98 28.16
C GLU A 175 5.12 -3.32 28.08
N ILE A 176 4.17 -3.55 28.99
CA ILE A 176 3.34 -4.75 28.99
C ILE A 176 2.51 -4.83 27.70
N ASP A 177 1.90 -3.73 27.26
CA ASP A 177 1.14 -3.70 26.02
C ASP A 177 2.02 -4.01 24.80
N CYS A 178 3.25 -3.47 24.74
CA CYS A 178 4.21 -3.80 23.69
C CYS A 178 4.61 -5.29 23.69
N LEU A 179 4.63 -5.96 24.84
CA LEU A 179 4.97 -7.38 24.93
C LEU A 179 3.79 -8.30 24.59
N ILE A 180 2.55 -7.84 24.81
CA ILE A 180 1.34 -8.63 24.58
C ILE A 180 0.83 -8.47 23.14
N TYR A 181 0.94 -7.26 22.58
CA TYR A 181 0.34 -6.92 21.29
C TYR A 181 1.36 -6.51 20.20
N GLY A 182 2.65 -6.45 20.53
CA GLY A 182 3.74 -6.10 19.61
C GLY A 182 4.25 -7.24 18.75
#